data_AF-A0A938WV14-F1
#
_entry.id   AF-A0A938WV14-F1
#
_cell.length_a   1.000
_cell.length_b   1.000
_cell.length_c   1.000
_cell.angle_alpha   90.00
_cell.angle_beta   90.00
_cell.angle_gamma   90.00
#
_symmetry.space_group_name_H-M   'P 1'
#
loop_
_entity.id
_entity.type
_entity.pdbx_description
1 polymer ?
#
loop_
_entity_poly.entity_id
_entity_poly.type
_entity_poly.pdbx_seq_one_letter_code
_entity_poly.pdbx_strand_id
1 'polypeptide(L)'
;MKEFLTSSTLPFWLVFIIVAAAFGLTLLYMKGGSKSSKLLFASAGCMLAATILEIVIYSVLGGNSLWWCTSDKYGFFSKLFKLVPFALFVAFQVLQVFFFKGAVEEHIGKELSMKAMFICLVLTFPIAFVLAIVLGIVGVSDDTVSVIASVVFAVLVVGGVGWALMRNVRSAGWRQGAVFTAFSLVCVVAVCLAIFLLIVALLELFLQVLMVAAVVVGAIYAFGFMSKEASKQQPQQMFWDKDGNGHFTANARNEANRKIDERRAENQ
;
A
#
# COMPACT_ATOMS: atom_id res chain seq x y z
N MET A 1 13.08 -19.04 -11.40
CA MET A 1 11.87 -19.00 -10.53
C MET A 1 11.29 -17.59 -10.43
N LYS A 2 12.07 -16.57 -10.08
CA LYS A 2 11.63 -15.17 -10.02
C LYS A 2 10.96 -14.70 -11.32
N GLU A 3 11.57 -14.96 -12.47
CA GLU A 3 11.01 -14.63 -13.79
C GLU A 3 9.63 -15.25 -14.04
N PHE A 4 9.45 -16.53 -13.72
CA PHE A 4 8.17 -17.24 -13.84
C PHE A 4 7.07 -16.63 -12.93
N LEU A 5 7.44 -16.27 -11.69
CA LEU A 5 6.53 -15.64 -10.73
C LEU A 5 6.14 -14.21 -11.14
N THR A 6 7.01 -13.51 -11.88
CA THR A 6 6.73 -12.16 -12.40
C THR A 6 6.10 -12.17 -13.80
N SER A 7 6.21 -13.27 -14.56
CA SER A 7 5.67 -13.37 -15.93
C SER A 7 4.18 -13.67 -15.95
N SER A 8 3.61 -14.18 -14.87
CA SER A 8 2.19 -14.52 -14.78
C SER A 8 1.62 -14.30 -13.37
N THR A 9 0.36 -13.89 -13.30
CA THR A 9 -0.37 -13.76 -12.03
C THR A 9 -0.94 -15.09 -11.52
N LEU A 10 -0.77 -16.18 -12.27
CA LEU A 10 -1.24 -17.53 -11.92
C LEU A 10 -0.86 -17.99 -10.50
N PRO A 11 0.37 -17.79 -10.00
CA PRO A 11 0.75 -18.21 -8.66
C PRO A 11 -0.10 -17.54 -7.56
N PHE A 12 -0.46 -16.27 -7.74
CA PHE A 12 -1.29 -15.52 -6.78
C PHE A 12 -2.74 -15.99 -6.80
N TRP A 13 -3.30 -16.23 -7.99
CA TRP A 13 -4.64 -16.79 -8.13
C TRP A 13 -4.74 -18.20 -7.57
N LEU A 14 -3.67 -19.00 -7.68
CA LEU A 14 -3.60 -20.32 -7.07
C LEU A 14 -3.69 -20.24 -5.54
N VAL A 15 -2.94 -19.32 -4.90
CA VAL A 15 -3.08 -19.09 -3.44
C VAL A 15 -4.52 -18.69 -3.10
N PHE A 16 -5.10 -17.77 -3.87
CA PHE A 16 -6.46 -17.29 -3.66
C PHE A 16 -7.48 -18.44 -3.70
N ILE A 17 -7.38 -19.32 -4.70
CA ILE A 17 -8.26 -20.47 -4.85
C ILE A 17 -8.10 -21.44 -3.67
N ILE A 18 -6.87 -21.71 -3.22
CA ILE A 18 -6.63 -22.60 -2.08
C ILE A 18 -7.23 -22.00 -0.80
N VAL A 19 -7.05 -20.70 -0.55
CA VAL A 19 -7.65 -19.98 0.59
C VAL A 19 -9.17 -20.05 0.53
N ALA A 20 -9.77 -19.78 -0.63
CA ALA A 20 -11.21 -19.85 -0.83
C ALA A 20 -11.76 -21.27 -0.62
N ALA A 21 -11.08 -22.30 -1.14
CA ALA A 21 -11.43 -23.70 -0.94
C ALA A 21 -11.36 -24.09 0.53
N ALA A 22 -10.28 -23.69 1.21
CA ALA A 22 -10.08 -23.96 2.62
C ALA A 22 -11.15 -23.29 3.49
N PHE A 23 -11.56 -22.06 3.17
CA PHE A 23 -12.67 -21.36 3.82
C PHE A 23 -14.01 -22.06 3.56
N GLY A 24 -14.28 -22.46 2.32
CA GLY A 24 -15.46 -23.24 1.95
C GLY A 24 -15.56 -24.56 2.74
N LEU A 25 -14.45 -25.27 2.91
CA LEU A 25 -14.39 -26.48 3.73
C LEU A 25 -14.70 -26.20 5.21
N THR A 26 -14.21 -25.08 5.77
CA THR A 26 -14.55 -24.67 7.14
C THR A 26 -16.05 -24.39 7.28
N LEU A 27 -16.65 -23.67 6.34
CA LEU A 27 -18.08 -23.37 6.36
C LEU A 27 -18.95 -24.64 6.22
N LEU A 28 -18.55 -25.56 5.35
CA LEU A 28 -19.21 -26.86 5.20
C LEU A 28 -19.13 -27.69 6.49
N TYR A 29 -18.00 -27.65 7.19
CA TYR A 29 -17.86 -28.30 8.49
C TYR A 29 -18.83 -27.69 9.52
N MET A 30 -18.90 -26.37 9.62
CA MET A 30 -19.76 -25.68 10.60
C MET A 30 -21.26 -25.84 10.30
N LYS A 31 -21.65 -25.96 9.03
CA LYS A 31 -23.05 -26.12 8.61
C LYS A 31 -23.53 -27.57 8.62
N GLY A 32 -22.61 -28.53 8.53
CA GLY A 32 -22.93 -29.95 8.43
C GLY A 32 -23.50 -30.53 9.72
N GLY A 33 -24.61 -31.25 9.64
CA GLY A 33 -25.21 -31.96 10.79
C GLY A 33 -24.34 -33.10 11.34
N SER A 34 -23.38 -33.60 10.55
CA SER A 34 -22.34 -34.53 11.00
C SER A 34 -20.97 -33.86 10.87
N LYS A 35 -20.36 -33.56 12.02
CA LYS A 35 -19.05 -32.89 12.14
C LYS A 35 -17.91 -33.81 11.70
N SER A 36 -17.71 -33.92 10.40
CA SER A 36 -16.67 -34.76 9.82
C SER A 36 -15.27 -34.18 10.08
N SER A 37 -14.46 -34.88 10.89
CA SER A 37 -13.05 -34.51 11.13
C SER A 37 -12.24 -34.39 9.83
N LYS A 38 -12.62 -35.13 8.77
CA LYS A 38 -11.95 -35.08 7.47
C LYS A 38 -12.03 -33.68 6.84
N LEU A 39 -13.16 -32.98 6.98
CA LEU A 39 -13.32 -31.62 6.44
C LEU A 39 -12.44 -30.61 7.18
N LEU A 40 -12.35 -30.76 8.51
CA LEU A 40 -11.52 -29.90 9.34
C LEU A 40 -10.03 -30.10 9.05
N PHE A 41 -9.58 -31.35 8.92
CA PHE A 41 -8.18 -31.65 8.53
C PHE A 41 -7.88 -31.21 7.09
N ALA A 42 -8.80 -31.39 6.15
CA ALA A 42 -8.64 -30.90 4.78
C ALA A 42 -8.51 -29.38 4.73
N SER A 43 -9.38 -28.66 5.46
CA SER A 43 -9.31 -27.20 5.59
C SER A 43 -7.97 -26.75 6.17
N ALA A 44 -7.50 -27.38 7.26
CA ALA A 44 -6.21 -27.11 7.86
C ALA A 44 -5.04 -27.34 6.89
N GLY A 45 -5.08 -28.45 6.13
CA GLY A 45 -4.08 -28.78 5.12
C GLY A 45 -4.02 -27.74 4.00
N CYS A 46 -5.18 -27.30 3.49
CA CYS A 46 -5.24 -26.25 2.49
C CYS A 46 -4.76 -24.89 3.04
N MET A 47 -5.08 -24.55 4.30
CA MET A 47 -4.55 -23.34 4.95
C MET A 47 -3.02 -23.34 5.00
N LEU A 48 -2.42 -24.45 5.46
CA LEU A 48 -0.96 -24.59 5.50
C LEU A 48 -0.35 -24.55 4.10
N ALA A 49 -0.95 -25.22 3.12
CA ALA A 49 -0.46 -25.20 1.75
C ALA A 49 -0.47 -23.79 1.16
N ALA A 50 -1.57 -23.03 1.35
CA ALA A 50 -1.64 -21.64 0.92
C ALA A 50 -0.59 -20.76 1.61
N THR A 51 -0.46 -20.87 2.93
CA THR A 51 0.52 -20.12 3.70
C THR A 51 1.96 -20.42 3.28
N ILE A 52 2.33 -21.69 3.11
CA ILE A 52 3.66 -22.07 2.67
C ILE A 52 3.95 -21.47 1.28
N LEU A 53 2.98 -21.57 0.37
CA LEU A 53 3.15 -21.04 -0.98
C LEU A 53 3.27 -19.51 -0.97
N GLU A 54 2.52 -18.82 -0.12
CA GLU A 54 2.62 -17.37 0.08
C GLU A 54 3.98 -16.94 0.63
N ILE A 55 4.47 -17.62 1.67
CA ILE A 55 5.80 -17.37 2.24
C ILE A 55 6.90 -17.63 1.20
N VAL A 56 6.78 -18.69 0.41
CA VAL A 56 7.71 -19.00 -0.68
C VAL A 56 7.68 -17.90 -1.75
N ILE A 57 6.50 -17.47 -2.21
CA ILE A 57 6.36 -16.37 -3.18
C ILE A 57 7.02 -15.11 -2.62
N TYR A 58 6.74 -14.76 -1.37
CA TYR A 58 7.30 -13.58 -0.72
C TYR A 58 8.83 -13.67 -0.60
N SER A 59 9.37 -14.81 -0.16
CA SER A 59 10.83 -14.99 -0.04
C SER A 59 11.57 -14.90 -1.38
N VAL A 60 10.94 -15.30 -2.49
CA VAL A 60 11.54 -15.24 -3.83
C VAL A 60 11.41 -13.84 -4.47
N LEU A 61 10.26 -13.18 -4.29
CA LEU A 61 9.99 -11.88 -4.90
C LEU A 61 10.51 -10.71 -4.06
N GLY A 62 10.61 -10.87 -2.74
CA GLY A 62 10.99 -9.81 -1.80
C GLY A 62 10.10 -8.57 -1.95
N GLY A 63 10.73 -7.39 -2.08
CA GLY A 63 10.01 -6.13 -2.32
C GLY A 63 9.19 -6.07 -3.61
N ASN A 64 9.40 -6.99 -4.56
CA ASN A 64 8.61 -7.07 -5.78
C ASN A 64 7.38 -7.98 -5.65
N SER A 65 7.01 -8.41 -4.43
CA SER A 65 5.82 -9.25 -4.21
C SER A 65 4.52 -8.58 -4.65
N LEU A 66 4.47 -7.24 -4.61
CA LEU A 66 3.34 -6.42 -5.03
C LEU A 66 3.34 -6.09 -6.52
N TRP A 67 4.34 -6.55 -7.30
CA TRP A 67 4.45 -6.27 -8.74
C TRP A 67 3.12 -6.44 -9.49
N TRP A 68 2.36 -7.49 -9.19
CA TRP A 68 1.14 -7.81 -9.91
C TRP A 68 -0.01 -6.81 -9.64
N CYS A 69 0.02 -6.05 -8.54
CA CYS A 69 -0.98 -5.04 -8.20
C CYS A 69 -0.47 -3.60 -8.28
N THR A 70 0.81 -3.34 -7.94
CA THR A 70 1.37 -1.98 -7.86
C THR A 70 2.47 -1.64 -8.88
N SER A 71 2.71 -2.49 -9.89
CA SER A 71 3.69 -2.21 -10.97
C SER A 71 3.64 -0.78 -11.50
N ASP A 72 4.80 -0.19 -11.75
CA ASP A 72 4.96 1.13 -12.37
C ASP A 72 4.34 1.23 -13.75
N LYS A 73 4.11 0.08 -14.42
CA LYS A 73 3.43 0.03 -15.72
C LYS A 73 1.93 0.33 -15.62
N TYR A 74 1.36 0.33 -14.42
CA TYR A 74 -0.07 0.50 -14.20
C TYR A 74 -0.42 1.96 -13.84
N GLY A 75 -1.39 2.54 -14.55
CA GLY A 75 -2.01 3.79 -14.15
C GLY A 75 -2.85 3.65 -12.86
N PHE A 76 -3.24 4.77 -12.25
CA PHE A 76 -3.94 4.83 -10.96
C PHE A 76 -5.14 3.86 -10.87
N PHE A 77 -6.11 3.97 -11.79
CA PHE A 77 -7.30 3.11 -11.78
C PHE A 77 -6.95 1.63 -11.96
N SER A 78 -5.92 1.32 -12.74
CA SER A 78 -5.48 -0.06 -12.94
C SER A 78 -4.89 -0.66 -11.66
N LYS A 79 -4.14 0.13 -10.88
CA LYS A 79 -3.67 -0.29 -9.54
C LYS A 79 -4.84 -0.45 -8.57
N LEU A 80 -5.79 0.49 -8.56
CA LEU A 80 -6.97 0.44 -7.70
C LEU A 80 -7.80 -0.83 -7.94
N PHE A 81 -8.14 -1.16 -9.19
CA PHE A 81 -8.93 -2.35 -9.50
C PHE A 81 -8.19 -3.66 -9.17
N LYS A 82 -6.86 -3.70 -9.30
CA LYS A 82 -6.06 -4.88 -8.89
C LYS A 82 -5.86 -4.97 -7.39
N LEU A 83 -5.99 -3.87 -6.67
CA LEU A 83 -5.94 -3.85 -5.21
C LEU A 83 -7.19 -4.46 -4.58
N VAL A 84 -8.36 -4.35 -5.24
CA VAL A 84 -9.62 -4.94 -4.75
C VAL A 84 -9.53 -6.45 -4.50
N PRO A 85 -9.11 -7.31 -5.46
CA PRO A 85 -8.97 -8.74 -5.20
C PRO A 85 -7.90 -9.04 -4.15
N PHE A 86 -6.86 -8.20 -4.03
CA PHE A 86 -5.87 -8.34 -2.95
C PHE A 86 -6.47 -8.03 -1.57
N ALA A 87 -7.23 -6.94 -1.44
CA ALA A 87 -7.92 -6.60 -0.20
C ALA A 87 -8.94 -7.68 0.19
N LEU A 88 -9.68 -8.22 -0.78
CA LEU A 88 -10.59 -9.35 -0.56
C LEU A 88 -9.84 -10.60 -0.10
N PHE A 89 -8.68 -10.89 -0.69
CA PHE A 89 -7.82 -11.99 -0.26
C PHE A 89 -7.41 -11.85 1.21
N VAL A 90 -6.88 -10.70 1.60
CA VAL A 90 -6.50 -10.42 2.99
C VAL A 90 -7.69 -10.56 3.93
N ALA A 91 -8.86 -10.02 3.55
CA ALA A 91 -10.08 -10.14 4.34
C ALA A 91 -10.50 -11.61 4.50
N PHE A 92 -10.44 -12.42 3.43
CA PHE A 92 -10.71 -13.85 3.50
C PHE A 92 -9.73 -14.60 4.40
N GLN A 93 -8.43 -14.31 4.33
CA GLN A 93 -7.45 -14.96 5.20
C GLN A 93 -7.70 -14.63 6.69
N VAL A 94 -8.00 -13.36 7.00
CA VAL A 94 -8.35 -12.94 8.37
C VAL A 94 -9.59 -13.68 8.85
N LEU A 95 -10.68 -13.65 8.07
CA LEU A 95 -11.93 -14.34 8.41
C LEU A 95 -11.70 -15.84 8.57
N GLN A 96 -10.96 -16.45 7.67
CA GLN A 96 -10.67 -17.87 7.68
C GLN A 96 -9.97 -18.30 8.97
N VAL A 97 -8.97 -17.56 9.43
CA VAL A 97 -8.26 -17.88 10.68
C VAL A 97 -9.21 -17.86 11.88
N PHE A 98 -10.14 -16.90 11.95
CA PHE A 98 -11.13 -16.85 13.03
C PHE A 98 -12.22 -17.91 12.93
N PHE A 99 -12.73 -18.19 11.73
CA PHE A 99 -13.74 -19.24 11.51
C PHE A 99 -13.14 -20.63 11.77
N PHE A 100 -11.92 -20.88 11.31
CA PHE A 100 -11.23 -22.13 11.56
C PHE A 100 -10.96 -22.34 13.06
N LYS A 101 -10.56 -21.29 13.78
CA LYS A 101 -10.48 -21.33 15.24
C LYS A 101 -11.81 -21.79 15.85
N GLY A 102 -12.92 -21.15 15.48
CA GLY A 102 -14.26 -21.53 15.96
C GLY A 102 -14.59 -22.99 15.66
N ALA A 103 -14.30 -23.46 14.45
CA ALA A 103 -14.50 -24.85 14.04
C ALA A 103 -13.68 -25.85 14.87
N VAL A 104 -12.42 -25.51 15.20
CA VAL A 104 -11.56 -26.33 16.07
C VAL A 104 -12.04 -26.33 17.52
N GLU A 105 -12.41 -25.16 18.06
CA GLU A 105 -12.96 -25.05 19.42
C GLU A 105 -14.22 -25.89 19.58
N GLU A 106 -15.09 -25.89 18.56
CA GLU A 106 -16.29 -26.71 18.50
C GLU A 106 -15.97 -28.22 18.36
N HIS A 107 -14.88 -28.58 17.68
CA HIS A 107 -14.43 -29.97 17.56
C HIS A 107 -13.85 -30.52 18.86
N ILE A 108 -13.05 -29.72 19.57
CA ILE A 108 -12.37 -30.10 20.81
C ILE A 108 -13.28 -29.90 22.03
N GLY A 109 -14.30 -29.05 21.92
CA GLY A 109 -15.18 -28.64 23.03
C GLY A 109 -14.50 -27.73 24.03
N LYS A 110 -13.46 -26.99 23.61
CA LYS A 110 -12.63 -26.17 24.50
C LYS A 110 -12.21 -24.87 23.82
N GLU A 111 -12.08 -23.82 24.62
CA GLU A 111 -11.61 -22.52 24.14
C GLU A 111 -10.09 -22.50 23.92
N LEU A 112 -9.68 -21.93 22.79
CA LEU A 112 -8.31 -21.74 22.37
C LEU A 112 -8.01 -20.24 22.24
N SER A 113 -6.78 -19.88 22.52
CA SER A 113 -6.25 -18.53 22.43
C SER A 113 -5.52 -18.32 21.11
N MET A 114 -5.89 -17.24 20.42
CA MET A 114 -5.22 -16.78 19.19
C MET A 114 -5.16 -15.24 19.11
N LYS A 115 -6.15 -14.55 19.72
CA LYS A 115 -6.22 -13.08 19.71
C LYS A 115 -4.93 -12.42 20.22
N ALA A 116 -4.35 -12.93 21.30
CA ALA A 116 -3.12 -12.39 21.87
C ALA A 116 -1.94 -12.52 20.90
N MET A 117 -1.79 -13.68 20.25
CA MET A 117 -0.75 -13.92 19.24
C MET A 117 -0.92 -12.95 18.05
N PHE A 118 -2.14 -12.80 17.55
CA PHE A 118 -2.44 -11.88 16.45
C PHE A 118 -2.09 -10.43 16.80
N ILE A 119 -2.55 -9.95 17.96
CA ILE A 119 -2.29 -8.58 18.43
C ILE A 119 -0.79 -8.35 18.60
N CYS A 120 -0.07 -9.28 19.26
CA CYS A 120 1.37 -9.15 19.45
C CYS A 120 2.10 -9.10 18.10
N LEU A 121 1.80 -10.00 17.17
CA LEU A 121 2.49 -10.05 15.87
C LEU A 121 2.19 -8.83 15.00
N VAL A 122 0.93 -8.38 14.94
CA VAL A 122 0.56 -7.14 14.21
C VAL A 122 1.24 -5.92 14.82
N LEU A 123 1.32 -5.82 16.14
CA LEU A 123 1.93 -4.68 16.83
C LEU A 123 3.46 -4.72 16.87
N THR A 124 4.08 -5.86 16.56
CA THR A 124 5.55 -6.01 16.67
C THR A 124 6.27 -5.00 15.76
N PHE A 125 5.86 -4.90 14.49
CA PHE A 125 6.44 -3.95 13.53
C PHE A 125 6.23 -2.47 13.89
N PRO A 126 5.00 -1.99 14.15
CA PRO A 126 4.79 -0.57 14.48
C PRO A 126 5.47 -0.17 15.79
N ILE A 127 5.51 -1.05 16.80
CA ILE A 127 6.24 -0.76 18.04
C ILE A 127 7.73 -0.63 17.77
N ALA A 128 8.33 -1.57 17.02
CA ALA A 128 9.74 -1.51 16.66
C ALA A 128 10.07 -0.26 15.82
N PHE A 129 9.18 0.13 14.90
CA PHE A 129 9.33 1.32 14.07
C PHE A 129 9.29 2.62 14.88
N VAL A 130 8.28 2.78 15.75
CA VAL A 130 8.16 3.97 16.62
C VAL A 130 9.37 4.05 17.56
N LEU A 131 9.80 2.93 18.11
CA LEU A 131 10.98 2.87 18.96
C LEU A 131 12.24 3.32 18.22
N ALA A 132 12.44 2.87 16.97
CA ALA A 132 13.57 3.29 16.15
C ALA A 132 13.58 4.81 15.90
N ILE A 133 12.42 5.42 15.62
CA ILE A 133 12.29 6.87 15.44
C ILE A 133 12.66 7.61 16.73
N VAL A 134 12.09 7.19 17.86
CA VAL A 134 12.31 7.85 19.15
C VAL A 134 13.79 7.79 19.54
N LEU A 135 14.43 6.63 19.42
CA LEU A 135 15.85 6.48 19.74
C LEU A 135 16.75 7.25 18.77
N GLY A 136 16.37 7.33 17.49
CA GLY A 136 17.06 8.15 16.50
C GLY A 136 17.01 9.65 16.84
N ILE A 137 15.86 10.16 17.30
CA ILE A 137 15.72 11.56 17.75
C ILE A 137 16.59 11.85 18.99
N VAL A 138 16.75 10.86 19.88
CA VAL A 138 17.58 10.97 21.09
C VAL A 138 19.09 10.91 20.78
N GLY A 139 19.48 10.60 19.53
CA GLY A 139 20.88 10.55 19.12
C GLY A 139 21.58 9.24 19.50
N VAL A 140 20.82 8.15 19.70
CA VAL A 140 21.39 6.81 19.90
C VAL A 140 21.98 6.32 18.57
N SER A 141 23.14 5.66 18.60
CA SER A 141 23.78 5.14 17.39
C SER A 141 22.91 4.09 16.68
N ASP A 142 22.92 4.09 15.35
CA ASP A 142 22.11 3.20 14.52
C ASP A 142 22.30 1.71 14.86
N ASP A 143 23.53 1.30 15.16
CA ASP A 143 23.84 -0.07 15.59
C ASP A 143 23.11 -0.43 16.89
N THR A 144 23.10 0.48 17.85
CA THR A 144 22.42 0.29 19.14
C THR A 144 20.90 0.28 18.96
N VAL A 145 20.37 1.16 18.10
CA VAL A 145 18.94 1.19 17.76
C VAL A 145 18.51 -0.14 17.15
N SER A 146 19.29 -0.69 16.22
CA SER A 146 19.00 -1.97 15.56
C SER A 146 19.00 -3.15 16.54
N VAL A 147 19.98 -3.20 17.45
CA VAL A 147 20.03 -4.23 18.51
C VAL A 147 18.82 -4.12 19.44
N ILE A 148 18.50 -2.91 19.93
CA ILE A 148 17.34 -2.70 20.82
C ILE A 148 16.04 -3.08 20.11
N ALA A 149 15.84 -2.64 18.87
CA ALA A 149 14.65 -2.96 18.09
C ALA A 149 14.51 -4.47 17.87
N SER A 150 15.62 -5.17 17.61
CA SER A 150 15.64 -6.64 17.44
C SER A 150 15.29 -7.38 18.74
N VAL A 151 15.80 -6.91 19.89
CA VAL A 151 15.46 -7.49 21.20
C VAL A 151 13.98 -7.28 21.51
N VAL A 152 13.46 -6.07 21.32
CA VAL A 152 12.04 -5.77 21.53
C VAL A 152 11.16 -6.60 20.60
N PHE A 153 11.54 -6.73 19.33
CA PHE A 153 10.87 -7.59 18.36
C PHE A 153 10.81 -9.04 18.87
N ALA A 154 11.94 -9.60 19.29
CA ALA A 154 12.01 -10.96 19.80
C ALA A 154 11.15 -11.16 21.05
N VAL A 155 11.17 -10.22 22.00
CA VAL A 155 10.36 -10.28 23.23
C VAL A 155 8.87 -10.26 22.92
N LEU A 156 8.41 -9.42 21.99
CA LEU A 156 7.00 -9.34 21.60
C LEU A 156 6.53 -10.62 20.91
N VAL A 157 7.33 -11.16 20.00
CA VAL A 157 7.03 -12.43 19.31
C VAL A 157 6.99 -13.58 20.30
N VAL A 158 8.05 -13.77 21.08
CA VAL A 158 8.15 -14.86 22.06
C VAL A 158 7.09 -14.73 23.14
N GLY A 159 6.82 -13.52 23.61
CA GLY A 159 5.77 -13.25 24.60
C GLY A 159 4.38 -13.58 24.08
N GLY A 160 4.03 -13.12 22.87
CA GLY A 160 2.73 -13.39 22.25
C GLY A 160 2.50 -14.87 21.95
N VAL A 161 3.51 -15.53 21.38
CA VAL A 161 3.45 -16.97 21.06
C VAL A 161 3.46 -17.82 22.34
N GLY A 162 4.34 -17.51 23.29
CA GLY A 162 4.44 -18.22 24.57
C GLY A 162 3.16 -18.12 25.39
N TRP A 163 2.54 -16.94 25.43
CA TRP A 163 1.24 -16.76 26.09
C TRP A 163 0.13 -17.57 25.43
N ALA A 164 0.06 -17.56 24.10
CA ALA A 164 -0.90 -18.38 23.36
C ALA A 164 -0.67 -19.88 23.61
N LEU A 165 0.58 -20.34 23.56
CA LEU A 165 0.96 -21.73 23.84
C LEU A 165 0.51 -22.14 25.24
N MET A 166 0.86 -21.36 26.26
CA MET A 166 0.53 -21.63 27.65
C MET A 166 -0.98 -21.79 27.85
N ARG A 167 -1.79 -20.90 27.26
CA ARG A 167 -3.26 -20.95 27.37
C ARG A 167 -3.84 -22.13 26.60
N ASN A 168 -3.33 -22.42 25.41
CA ASN A 168 -3.80 -23.53 24.56
C ASN A 168 -3.47 -24.89 25.19
N VAL A 169 -2.27 -25.05 25.74
CA VAL A 169 -1.84 -26.26 26.45
C VAL A 169 -2.66 -26.47 27.72
N ARG A 170 -2.93 -25.42 28.49
CA ARG A 170 -3.79 -25.52 29.69
C ARG A 170 -5.22 -25.92 29.35
N SER A 171 -5.74 -25.44 28.22
CA SER A 171 -7.09 -25.76 27.77
C SER A 171 -7.17 -27.16 27.16
N ALA A 172 -6.51 -27.40 26.03
CA ALA A 172 -6.64 -28.62 25.22
C ALA A 172 -5.62 -29.73 25.56
N GLY A 173 -4.70 -29.50 26.50
CA GLY A 173 -3.60 -30.41 26.81
C GLY A 173 -2.37 -30.18 25.91
N TRP A 174 -1.23 -30.76 26.29
CA TRP A 174 0.06 -30.50 25.63
C TRP A 174 0.06 -30.78 24.13
N ARG A 175 -0.45 -31.96 23.71
CA ARG A 175 -0.41 -32.37 22.30
C ARG A 175 -1.29 -31.48 21.41
N GLN A 176 -2.58 -31.37 21.73
CA GLN A 176 -3.53 -30.60 20.91
C GLN A 176 -3.26 -29.09 21.00
N GLY A 177 -2.94 -28.59 22.20
CA GLY A 177 -2.62 -27.19 22.42
C GLY A 177 -1.35 -26.75 21.69
N ALA A 178 -0.28 -27.55 21.71
CA ALA A 178 0.95 -27.24 20.99
C ALA A 178 0.76 -27.27 19.47
N VAL A 179 0.08 -28.30 18.94
CA VAL A 179 -0.20 -28.40 17.49
C VAL A 179 -1.05 -27.22 17.00
N PHE A 180 -2.10 -26.85 17.73
CA PHE A 180 -2.92 -25.69 17.37
C PHE A 180 -2.13 -24.38 17.44
N THR A 181 -1.24 -24.24 18.43
CA THR A 181 -0.40 -23.04 18.54
C THR A 181 0.60 -22.95 17.39
N ALA A 182 1.25 -24.05 17.00
CA ALA A 182 2.16 -24.07 15.87
C ALA A 182 1.44 -23.78 14.55
N PHE A 183 0.27 -24.40 14.33
CA PHE A 183 -0.58 -24.13 13.18
C PHE A 183 -1.00 -22.66 13.12
N SER A 184 -1.54 -22.14 14.22
CA SER A 184 -2.03 -20.76 14.28
C SER A 184 -0.89 -19.74 14.13
N LEU A 185 0.31 -20.03 14.64
CA LEU A 185 1.48 -19.18 14.42
C LEU A 185 1.79 -19.00 12.94
N VAL A 186 1.86 -20.11 12.20
CA VAL A 186 2.16 -20.09 10.76
C VAL A 186 1.08 -19.30 10.00
N CYS A 187 -0.20 -19.57 10.25
CA CYS A 187 -1.29 -18.87 9.58
C CYS A 187 -1.36 -17.39 9.95
N VAL A 188 -1.16 -17.03 11.23
CA VAL A 188 -1.18 -15.64 11.68
C VAL A 188 -0.01 -14.85 11.10
N VAL A 189 1.18 -15.45 10.99
CA VAL A 189 2.33 -14.79 10.33
C VAL A 189 2.01 -14.47 8.87
N ALA A 190 1.42 -15.40 8.13
CA ALA A 190 1.00 -15.14 6.74
C ALA A 190 -0.04 -14.02 6.65
N VAL A 191 -1.07 -14.05 7.50
CA VAL A 191 -2.06 -12.97 7.56
C VAL A 191 -1.40 -11.62 7.89
N CYS A 192 -0.45 -11.58 8.83
CA CYS A 192 0.26 -10.34 9.17
C CYS A 192 1.08 -9.83 7.99
N LEU A 193 1.77 -10.71 7.26
CA LEU A 193 2.50 -10.35 6.04
C LEU A 193 1.55 -9.79 4.98
N ALA A 194 0.40 -10.44 4.75
CA ALA A 194 -0.58 -10.01 3.77
C ALA A 194 -1.20 -8.64 4.13
N ILE A 195 -1.51 -8.41 5.41
CA ILE A 195 -1.96 -7.10 5.93
C ILE A 195 -0.88 -6.03 5.71
N PHE A 196 0.38 -6.34 6.04
CA PHE A 196 1.48 -5.41 5.85
C PHE A 196 1.66 -5.03 4.37
N LEU A 197 1.63 -6.02 3.48
CA LEU A 197 1.68 -5.82 2.04
C LEU A 197 0.50 -4.98 1.52
N LEU A 198 -0.70 -5.15 2.08
CA LEU A 198 -1.86 -4.31 1.76
C LEU A 198 -1.67 -2.86 2.21
N ILE A 199 -1.11 -2.64 3.41
CA ILE A 199 -0.78 -1.30 3.89
C ILE A 199 0.25 -0.63 2.97
N VAL A 200 1.32 -1.34 2.59
CA VAL A 200 2.33 -0.83 1.65
C VAL A 200 1.70 -0.47 0.31
N ALA A 201 0.86 -1.34 -0.25
CA ALA A 201 0.18 -1.07 -1.52
C ALA A 201 -0.77 0.14 -1.45
N LEU A 202 -1.47 0.32 -0.32
CA LEU A 202 -2.31 1.50 -0.08
C LEU A 202 -1.47 2.78 0.05
N LEU A 203 -0.32 2.71 0.72
CA LEU A 203 0.61 3.83 0.84
C LEU A 203 1.19 4.23 -0.52
N GLU A 204 1.61 3.27 -1.34
CA GLU A 204 2.07 3.52 -2.71
C GLU A 204 0.99 4.22 -3.55
N LEU A 205 -0.26 3.76 -3.47
CA LEU A 205 -1.38 4.39 -4.17
C LEU A 205 -1.64 5.81 -3.66
N PHE A 206 -1.58 6.03 -2.35
CA PHE A 206 -1.74 7.34 -1.73
C PHE A 206 -0.65 8.32 -2.16
N LEU A 207 0.61 7.90 -2.12
CA LEU A 207 1.75 8.70 -2.57
C LEU A 207 1.67 9.02 -4.07
N GLN A 208 1.20 8.08 -4.89
CA GLN A 208 0.97 8.33 -6.32
C GLN A 208 -0.07 9.43 -6.54
N VAL A 209 -1.17 9.45 -5.79
CA VAL A 209 -2.18 10.53 -5.86
C VAL A 209 -1.58 11.86 -5.44
N LEU A 210 -0.77 11.89 -4.37
CA LEU A 210 -0.10 13.10 -3.90
C LEU A 210 0.87 13.65 -4.95
N MET A 211 1.65 12.80 -5.61
CA MET A 211 2.54 13.21 -6.71
C MET A 211 1.76 13.79 -7.89
N VAL A 212 0.67 13.15 -8.33
CA VAL A 212 -0.17 13.67 -9.42
C VAL A 212 -0.77 15.03 -9.04
N ALA A 213 -1.27 15.17 -7.80
CA ALA A 213 -1.79 16.44 -7.31
C ALA A 213 -0.71 17.54 -7.29
N ALA A 214 0.50 17.23 -6.83
CA ALA A 214 1.63 18.15 -6.83
C ALA A 214 2.01 18.61 -8.26
N VAL A 215 2.03 17.69 -9.23
CA VAL A 215 2.29 18.02 -10.64
C VAL A 215 1.19 18.92 -11.22
N VAL A 216 -0.08 18.64 -10.94
CA VAL A 216 -1.20 19.46 -11.41
C VAL A 216 -1.13 20.87 -10.82
N VAL A 217 -0.92 20.99 -9.50
CA VAL A 217 -0.77 22.30 -8.83
C VAL A 217 0.45 23.06 -9.38
N GLY A 218 1.58 22.37 -9.56
CA GLY A 218 2.78 22.94 -10.15
C GLY A 218 2.56 23.43 -11.58
N ALA A 219 1.84 22.67 -12.41
CA ALA A 219 1.50 23.05 -13.78
C ALA A 219 0.57 24.27 -13.83
N ILE A 220 -0.44 24.34 -12.95
CA ILE A 220 -1.33 25.51 -12.83
C ILE A 220 -0.53 26.75 -12.42
N TYR A 221 0.36 26.63 -11.44
CA TYR A 221 1.20 27.74 -11.00
C TYR A 221 2.17 28.21 -12.10
N ALA A 222 2.82 27.28 -12.79
CA ALA A 222 3.72 27.57 -13.90
C ALA A 222 2.99 28.23 -15.09
N PHE A 223 1.79 27.75 -15.44
CA PHE A 223 0.95 28.37 -16.48
C PHE A 223 0.46 29.76 -16.06
N GLY A 224 0.06 29.93 -14.78
CA GLY A 224 -0.29 31.23 -14.21
C GLY A 224 0.88 32.22 -14.22
N PHE A 225 2.11 31.74 -14.01
CA PHE A 225 3.32 32.55 -14.10
C PHE A 225 3.66 32.93 -15.54
N MET A 226 3.67 31.96 -16.46
CA MET A 226 3.91 32.22 -17.90
C MET A 226 2.88 33.16 -18.51
N SER A 227 1.59 33.02 -18.15
CA SER A 227 0.54 33.94 -18.61
C SER A 227 0.70 35.35 -18.06
N LYS A 228 1.22 35.52 -16.83
CA LYS A 228 1.57 36.83 -16.26
C LYS A 228 2.81 37.45 -16.92
N GLU A 229 3.79 36.65 -17.32
CA GLU A 229 4.94 37.15 -18.09
C GLU A 229 4.56 37.48 -19.54
N ALA A 230 3.73 36.67 -20.19
CA ALA A 230 3.24 36.93 -21.54
C ALA A 230 2.31 38.15 -21.62
N SER A 231 1.67 38.54 -20.51
CA SER A 231 0.83 39.75 -20.42
C SER A 231 1.60 41.03 -20.03
N LYS A 232 2.92 40.95 -19.77
CA LYS A 232 3.76 42.15 -19.79
C LYS A 232 3.87 42.62 -21.24
N GLN A 233 3.05 43.63 -21.60
CA GLN A 233 3.18 44.37 -22.87
C GLN A 233 4.65 44.69 -23.11
N GLN A 234 5.20 44.23 -24.24
CA GLN A 234 6.48 44.76 -24.73
C GLN A 234 6.37 46.30 -24.78
N PRO A 235 7.44 47.03 -24.40
CA PRO A 235 7.42 48.49 -24.49
C PRO A 235 7.02 48.87 -25.91
N GLN A 236 5.82 49.44 -26.06
CA GLN A 236 5.31 49.84 -27.37
C GLN A 236 6.28 50.85 -27.96
N GLN A 237 6.85 50.54 -29.12
CA GLN A 237 7.79 51.42 -29.79
C GLN A 237 7.05 52.71 -30.19
N MET A 238 7.37 53.81 -29.53
CA MET A 238 6.72 55.09 -29.74
C MET A 238 7.39 55.82 -30.91
N PHE A 239 6.60 56.16 -31.93
CA PHE A 239 7.06 56.83 -33.14
C PHE A 239 6.73 58.33 -33.05
N TRP A 240 7.74 59.19 -33.08
CA TRP A 240 7.54 60.64 -33.01
C TRP A 240 7.32 61.26 -34.39
N ASP A 241 6.37 62.17 -34.50
CA ASP A 241 6.15 62.98 -35.71
C ASP A 241 7.03 64.24 -35.73
N LYS A 242 6.96 65.01 -36.83
CA LYS A 242 7.75 66.23 -37.07
C LYS A 242 7.45 67.38 -36.09
N ASP A 243 6.34 67.33 -35.37
CA ASP A 243 5.95 68.32 -34.35
C ASP A 243 6.17 67.78 -32.92
N GLY A 244 6.72 66.56 -32.78
CA GLY A 244 7.07 65.96 -31.50
C GLY A 244 5.94 65.21 -30.80
N ASN A 245 4.84 64.87 -31.48
CA ASN A 245 3.78 64.03 -30.89
C ASN A 245 4.07 62.54 -31.10
N GLY A 246 3.78 61.73 -30.10
CA GLY A 246 4.06 60.30 -30.08
C GLY A 246 2.91 59.46 -30.66
N HIS A 247 3.24 58.51 -31.51
CA HIS A 247 2.30 57.60 -32.19
C HIS A 247 2.65 56.14 -31.92
N PHE A 248 1.63 55.29 -31.78
CA PHE A 248 1.81 53.85 -31.51
C PHE A 248 2.09 53.01 -32.76
N THR A 249 2.03 53.60 -33.96
CA THR A 249 2.35 52.91 -35.23
C THR A 249 3.07 53.84 -36.20
N ALA A 250 3.93 53.27 -37.06
CA ALA A 250 4.65 54.03 -38.09
C ALA A 250 3.71 54.66 -39.14
N ASN A 251 2.58 54.01 -39.44
CA ASN A 251 1.57 54.55 -40.36
C ASN A 251 0.88 55.79 -39.78
N ALA A 252 0.51 55.77 -38.50
CA ALA A 252 -0.06 56.95 -37.84
C ALA A 252 0.92 58.14 -37.82
N ARG A 253 2.20 57.87 -37.55
CA ARG A 253 3.26 58.89 -37.68
C ARG A 253 3.36 59.44 -39.10
N ASN A 254 3.36 58.58 -40.12
CA ASN A 254 3.50 59.02 -41.52
C ASN A 254 2.29 59.84 -41.99
N GLU A 255 1.08 59.43 -41.59
CA GLU A 255 -0.17 60.16 -41.84
C GLU A 255 -0.14 61.55 -41.17
N ALA A 256 0.33 61.61 -39.91
CA ALA A 256 0.51 62.87 -39.19
C ALA A 256 1.56 63.77 -39.86
N ASN A 257 2.72 63.21 -40.24
CA ASN A 257 3.77 63.93 -40.97
C ASN A 257 3.25 64.51 -42.28
N ARG A 258 2.45 63.75 -43.03
CA ARG A 258 1.84 64.22 -44.28
C ARG A 258 0.94 65.43 -44.05
N LYS A 259 0.08 65.39 -43.03
CA LYS A 259 -0.80 66.52 -42.67
C LYS A 259 -0.03 67.74 -42.15
N ILE A 260 1.11 67.53 -41.49
CA ILE A 260 2.00 68.61 -41.07
C ILE A 260 2.64 69.27 -42.29
N ASP A 261 3.12 68.47 -43.24
CA ASP A 261 3.72 68.97 -44.48
C ASP A 261 2.70 69.72 -45.35
N GLU A 262 1.47 69.21 -45.48
CA GLU A 262 0.36 69.88 -46.18
C GLU A 262 0.04 71.25 -45.54
N ARG A 263 -0.12 71.31 -44.21
CA ARG A 263 -0.36 72.59 -43.51
C ARG A 263 0.81 73.56 -43.59
N ARG A 264 2.05 73.09 -43.70
CA ARG A 264 3.23 73.97 -43.86
C ARG A 264 3.34 74.48 -45.29
N ALA A 265 2.96 73.68 -46.29
CA ALA A 265 2.92 74.07 -47.69
C ALA A 265 1.79 75.07 -48.00
N GLU A 266 0.64 74.97 -47.34
CA GLU A 266 -0.47 75.93 -47.47
C GLU A 266 -0.19 77.29 -46.79
N ASN A 267 0.76 77.34 -45.84
CA ASN A 267 1.13 78.55 -45.11
C ASN A 267 2.41 79.24 -45.65
N GLN A 268 2.94 78.79 -46.81
CA GLN A 268 4.02 79.44 -47.56
C GLN A 268 3.46 80.20 -48.77
#